data_AF-A0A967MUA7-F1
#
_entry.id   AF-A0A967MUA7-F1
#
_cell.length_a   1.000
_cell.length_b   1.000
_cell.length_c   1.000
_cell.angle_alpha   90.00
_cell.angle_beta   90.00
_cell.angle_gamma   90.00
#
_symmetry.space_group_name_H-M   'P 1'
#
loop_
_entity.id
_entity.type
_entity.pdbx_description
1 polymer ?
#
loop_
_entity_poly.entity_id
_entity_poly.type
_entity_poly.pdbx_seq_one_letter_code
_entity_poly.pdbx_strand_id
1 'polypeptide(L)'
;MRLGALGIRIYCSGRLGGAEIARSEWYHEGRVPLHTLRADIDFGQATAKTTYGTCGVKVWVFKGEILAHDPMAQDKRLQEAH
;
A
#
# COMPACT_ATOMS: atom_id res chain seq x y z
N MET A 1 -4.23 -4.95 -12.25
CA MET A 1 -4.81 -5.51 -11.00
C MET A 1 -5.76 -6.69 -11.28
N ARG A 2 -5.67 -7.83 -10.55
CA ARG A 2 -6.50 -9.05 -10.78
C ARG A 2 -7.41 -9.48 -9.62
N LEU A 3 -7.29 -8.88 -8.42
CA LEU A 3 -7.94 -9.35 -7.17
C LEU A 3 -8.88 -8.31 -6.52
N GLY A 4 -9.58 -7.50 -7.32
CA GLY A 4 -10.61 -6.57 -6.79
C GLY A 4 -10.09 -5.28 -6.15
N ALA A 5 -8.77 -5.07 -6.06
CA ALA A 5 -8.21 -3.77 -5.70
C ALA A 5 -8.54 -2.72 -6.78
N LEU A 6 -8.95 -1.53 -6.32
CA LEU A 6 -9.31 -0.38 -7.17
C LEU A 6 -8.12 0.57 -7.41
N GLY A 7 -7.08 0.44 -6.59
CA GLY A 7 -5.81 1.10 -6.83
C GLY A 7 -4.70 0.57 -5.94
N ILE A 8 -3.47 0.72 -6.41
CA ILE A 8 -2.27 0.39 -5.66
C ILE A 8 -1.25 1.51 -5.83
N ARG A 9 -0.52 1.79 -4.75
CA ARG A 9 0.64 2.68 -4.77
C ARG A 9 1.79 2.00 -4.05
N ILE A 10 2.95 1.96 -4.69
CA ILE A 10 4.16 1.34 -4.15
C ILE A 10 5.25 2.39 -4.15
N TYR A 11 5.94 2.53 -3.02
CA TYR A 11 7.13 3.36 -2.87
C TYR A 11 8.29 2.49 -2.43
N CYS A 12 9.39 2.58 -3.16
CA CYS A 12 10.65 1.93 -2.84
C CYS A 12 11.72 3.00 -2.65
N SER A 13 12.38 2.99 -1.50
CA SER A 13 13.43 3.96 -1.16
C SER A 13 14.70 3.26 -0.72
N GLY A 14 15.85 3.70 -1.23
CA GLY A 14 17.16 3.16 -0.85
C GLY A 14 18.13 3.16 -2.02
N ARG A 15 19.20 2.37 -1.92
CA ARG A 15 20.19 2.20 -2.99
C ARG A 15 19.66 1.21 -4.04
N LEU A 16 18.62 1.65 -4.75
CA LEU A 16 17.91 0.82 -5.74
C LEU A 16 18.88 0.39 -6.85
N GLY A 17 18.95 -0.91 -7.12
CA GLY A 17 19.86 -1.49 -8.11
C GLY A 17 21.36 -1.42 -7.74
N GLY A 18 21.71 -1.12 -6.49
CA GLY A 18 23.10 -0.99 -6.05
C GLY A 18 23.74 0.38 -6.34
N ALA A 19 22.94 1.37 -6.77
CA ALA A 19 23.42 2.73 -7.00
C ALA A 19 24.11 3.32 -5.76
N GLU A 20 25.13 4.16 -5.96
CA GLU A 20 25.83 4.82 -4.86
C GLU A 20 24.93 5.76 -4.06
N ILE A 21 24.02 6.47 -4.76
CA ILE A 21 23.12 7.45 -4.16
C ILE A 21 21.74 6.81 -3.97
N ALA A 22 21.17 6.95 -2.77
CA ALA A 22 19.82 6.46 -2.50
C ALA A 22 18.77 7.29 -3.26
N ARG A 23 17.78 6.60 -3.83
CA ARG A 23 16.66 7.20 -4.57
C ARG A 23 15.33 6.68 -4.03
N SER A 24 14.27 7.43 -4.30
CA SER A 24 12.90 7.00 -4.03
C SER A 24 12.17 6.89 -5.36
N GLU A 25 11.80 5.67 -5.72
CA GLU A 25 10.99 5.37 -6.89
C GLU A 25 9.61 4.95 -6.43
N TRP A 26 8.60 5.36 -7.19
CA TRP A 26 7.23 5.04 -6.88
C TRP A 26 6.49 4.63 -8.13
N TYR A 27 5.52 3.74 -7.95
CA TYR A 27 4.63 3.27 -8.97
C TYR A 27 3.21 3.37 -8.45
N HIS A 28 2.28 3.78 -9.31
CA HIS A 28 0.87 3.81 -8.99
C HIS A 28 0.05 3.29 -10.15
N GLU A 29 -0.99 2.54 -9.84
CA GLU A 29 -1.97 2.03 -10.79
C GLU A 29 -3.36 2.20 -10.16
N GLY A 30 -4.31 2.77 -10.89
CA GLY A 30 -5.65 3.05 -10.37
C GLY A 30 -5.71 4.24 -9.40
N ARG A 31 -6.77 4.30 -8.59
CA ARG A 31 -7.04 5.42 -7.66
C ARG A 31 -6.66 5.06 -6.23
N VAL A 32 -5.92 5.94 -5.55
CA VAL A 32 -5.58 5.78 -4.12
C VAL A 32 -5.83 7.11 -3.40
N PRO A 33 -7.07 7.38 -2.95
CA PRO A 33 -7.46 8.66 -2.38
C PRO A 33 -7.07 8.77 -0.89
N LEU A 34 -5.85 9.23 -0.62
CA LEU A 34 -5.31 9.29 0.75
C LEU A 34 -5.94 10.35 1.66
N HIS A 35 -6.64 11.33 1.07
CA HIS A 35 -7.31 12.40 1.81
C HIS A 35 -8.78 12.06 2.12
N THR A 36 -9.26 10.90 1.69
CA THR A 36 -10.66 10.48 1.85
C THR A 36 -10.77 9.49 3.01
N LEU A 37 -11.23 9.92 4.18
CA LEU A 37 -11.30 9.08 5.38
C LEU A 37 -12.18 7.83 5.22
N ARG A 38 -13.21 7.89 4.37
CA ARG A 38 -14.07 6.73 4.05
C ARG A 38 -13.42 5.73 3.10
N ALA A 39 -12.25 6.03 2.54
CA ALA A 39 -11.53 5.11 1.66
C ALA A 39 -10.91 3.98 2.49
N ASP A 40 -11.24 2.74 2.14
CA ASP A 40 -10.62 1.55 2.71
C ASP A 40 -9.27 1.33 2.02
N ILE A 41 -8.21 1.67 2.74
CA ILE A 41 -6.83 1.61 2.25
C ILE A 41 -6.01 0.82 3.25
N ASP A 42 -5.50 -0.33 2.81
CA ASP A 42 -4.49 -1.07 3.55
C ASP A 42 -3.12 -0.45 3.31
N PHE A 43 -2.38 -0.24 4.40
CA PHE A 43 -1.01 0.23 4.35
C PHE A 43 -0.07 -0.82 4.95
N GLY A 44 0.99 -1.14 4.22
CA GLY A 44 2.06 -2.02 4.67
C GLY A 44 3.42 -1.38 4.46
N GLN A 45 4.34 -1.62 5.40
CA GLN A 45 5.75 -1.26 5.24
C GLN A 45 6.65 -2.44 5.56
N ALA A 46 7.72 -2.58 4.79
CA ALA A 46 8.73 -3.61 4.99
C ALA A 46 10.12 -3.07 4.65
N THR A 47 11.14 -3.61 5.30
CA THR A 47 12.54 -3.26 5.03
C THR A 47 13.25 -4.46 4.44
N ALA A 48 13.70 -4.33 3.19
CA ALA A 48 14.53 -5.32 2.53
C ALA A 48 16.00 -5.08 2.92
N LYS A 49 16.65 -6.11 3.47
CA LYS A 49 18.09 -6.11 3.73
C LYS A 49 18.79 -6.66 2.50
N THR A 50 19.57 -5.82 1.84
CA THR A 50 20.34 -6.19 0.65
C THR A 50 21.84 -6.06 0.93
N THR A 51 22.67 -6.56 0.02
CA THR A 51 24.13 -6.48 0.13
C THR A 51 24.66 -5.04 0.18
N TYR A 52 23.95 -4.10 -0.46
CA TYR A 52 24.37 -2.70 -0.57
C TYR A 52 23.73 -1.78 0.49
N GLY A 53 22.96 -2.35 1.42
CA GLY A 53 22.27 -1.62 2.48
C GLY A 53 20.80 -2.02 2.59
N THR A 54 20.01 -1.16 3.23
CA THR A 54 18.58 -1.39 3.44
C THR A 54 17.73 -0.62 2.46
N CYS A 55 16.74 -1.28 1.86
CA CYS A 55 15.72 -0.64 1.03
C CYS A 55 14.37 -0.70 1.75
N GLY A 56 13.74 0.45 1.94
CA GLY A 56 12.38 0.55 2.48
C GLY A 56 11.35 0.40 1.37
N VAL A 57 10.31 -0.38 1.63
CA VAL A 57 9.16 -0.57 0.75
C VAL A 57 7.90 -0.18 1.51
N LYS A 58 7.08 0.68 0.91
CA LYS A 58 5.79 1.14 1.44
C LYS A 58 4.71 0.89 0.40
N VAL A 59 3.63 0.24 0.77
CA VAL A 59 2.55 -0.16 -0.14
C VAL A 59 1.22 0.34 0.41
N TRP A 60 0.40 0.90 -0.47
CA TRP A 60 -1.00 1.23 -0.21
C TRP A 60 -1.88 0.46 -1.19
N VAL A 61 -2.90 -0.22 -0.70
CA VAL A 61 -3.88 -0.93 -1.51
C VAL A 61 -5.26 -0.38 -1.22
N PHE A 62 -5.88 0.25 -2.22
CA PHE A 62 -7.25 0.77 -2.13
C PHE A 62 -8.25 -0.32 -2.54
N LYS A 63 -9.12 -0.71 -1.60
CA LYS A 63 -10.14 -1.76 -1.79
C LYS A 63 -11.52 -1.21 -2.15
N GLY A 64 -11.80 0.07 -1.86
CA GLY A 64 -13.12 0.66 -2.02
C GLY A 64 -13.44 1.70 -0.96
N GLU A 65 -14.66 2.21 -0.95
CA GLU A 65 -15.13 3.10 0.11
C GLU A 65 -16.03 2.34 1.09
N ILE A 66 -15.88 2.61 2.38
CA ILE A 66 -16.80 2.11 3.41
C ILE A 66 -17.96 3.10 3.53
N LEU A 67 -19.15 2.65 3.17
CA LEU A 67 -20.37 3.44 3.30
C LEU A 67 -20.81 3.43 4.77
N ALA A 68 -21.14 4.61 5.32
CA ALA A 68 -21.45 4.79 6.75
C ALA A 68 -22.69 4.00 7.27
N HIS A 69 -23.42 3.33 6.39
CA HIS A 69 -24.60 2.50 6.70
C HIS A 69 -24.38 1.02 6.41
N ASP A 70 -23.14 0.54 6.30
CA ASP A 70 -22.86 -0.89 6.20
C ASP A 70 -22.63 -1.48 7.61
N PRO A 71 -23.64 -2.09 8.25
CA PRO A 71 -23.51 -2.65 9.60
C PRO A 71 -22.51 -3.82 9.66
N MET A 72 -22.08 -4.37 8.53
CA MET A 72 -21.16 -5.52 8.45
C MET A 72 -19.71 -5.11 8.16
N ALA A 73 -19.41 -3.81 8.03
CA ALA A 73 -18.07 -3.34 7.68
C ALA A 73 -17.00 -3.71 8.72
N GLN A 74 -17.35 -3.74 10.01
CA GLN A 74 -16.42 -4.17 11.07
C GLN A 74 -16.16 -5.67 11.02
N ASP A 75 -17.21 -6.49 10.89
CA ASP A 75 -17.09 -7.96 10.83
C ASP A 75 -16.27 -8.41 9.62
N LYS A 76 -16.46 -7.76 8.46
CA LYS A 76 -15.70 -8.08 7.24
C LYS A 76 -14.20 -7.80 7.41
N ARG A 77 -13.83 -6.67 8.05
CA ARG A 77 -12.43 -6.37 8.35
C ARG A 77 -11.82 -7.35 9.35
N LEU A 78 -12.58 -7.76 10.37
CA LEU A 78 -12.12 -8.73 11.37
C LEU A 78 -11.90 -10.12 10.74
N GLN A 79 -12.74 -10.52 9.79
CA GLN A 79 -12.58 -11.77 9.03
C GLN A 79 -11.39 -11.72 8.07
N GLU A 80 -11.11 -10.58 7.42
CA GLU A 80 -9.96 -10.43 6.52
C GLU A 80 -8.60 -10.35 7.24
N ALA A 81 -8.59 -10.07 8.55
CA ALA A 81 -7.37 -9.97 9.35
C ALA A 81 -6.90 -11.32 9.95
N HIS A 82 -7.69 -12.39 9.79
CA HIS A 82 -7.42 -13.76 10.26
C HIS A 82 -6.78 -14.63 9.18
#